data_AF-A0A8T0PCK0-F1
#
_entry.id   AF-A0A8T0PCK0-F1
#
_cell.length_a   1.000
_cell.length_b   1.000
_cell.length_c   1.000
_cell.angle_alpha   90.00
_cell.angle_beta   90.00
_cell.angle_gamma   90.00
#
_symmetry.space_group_name_H-M   'P 1'
#
loop_
_entity.id
_entity.type
_entity.pdbx_description
1 polymer ?
#
loop_
_entity_poly.entity_id
_entity_poly.type
_entity_poly.pdbx_seq_one_letter_code
_entity_poly.pdbx_strand_id
1 'polypeptide(L)'
;MYAIHERKYRQIVDNLLVLLIGGIPIAMPMVLSVTMAIGSHKLAQQGAITKRMTAIEEMAGMDVLCSDKTGTLTLNKLSVDKNLATSDNA
;
A
#
# COMPACT_ATOMS: atom_id res chain seq x y z
N MET A 1 -38.20 -28.82 -10.44
CA MET A 1 -37.87 -27.47 -9.93
C MET A 1 -38.49 -27.19 -8.55
N TYR A 2 -38.55 -28.14 -7.59
CA TYR A 2 -38.90 -27.88 -6.18
C TYR A 2 -38.44 -29.08 -5.32
N ALA A 3 -37.15 -29.14 -4.95
CA ALA A 3 -36.60 -30.21 -4.10
C ALA A 3 -36.29 -29.73 -2.67
N ILE A 4 -36.84 -28.59 -2.26
CA ILE A 4 -36.50 -27.92 -0.98
C ILE A 4 -37.57 -28.17 0.11
N HIS A 5 -38.74 -28.70 -0.25
CA HIS A 5 -39.91 -28.73 0.65
C HIS A 5 -39.85 -29.79 1.77
N GLU A 6 -38.92 -30.76 1.70
CA GLU A 6 -38.76 -31.85 2.68
C GLU A 6 -37.58 -31.64 3.66
N ARG A 7 -36.92 -30.48 3.64
CA ARG A 7 -35.82 -30.18 4.57
C ARG A 7 -36.40 -29.69 5.90
N LYS A 8 -36.07 -30.36 7.01
CA LYS A 8 -36.40 -29.86 8.36
C LYS A 8 -35.85 -28.44 8.52
N TYR A 9 -36.68 -27.50 8.99
CA TYR A 9 -36.30 -26.09 9.21
C TYR A 9 -34.95 -25.94 9.93
N ARG A 10 -34.68 -26.80 10.92
CA ARG A 10 -33.37 -26.88 11.60
C ARG A 10 -32.19 -27.04 10.64
N GLN A 11 -32.27 -27.95 9.66
CA GLN A 11 -31.18 -28.20 8.73
C GLN A 11 -30.89 -27.00 7.83
N ILE A 12 -31.92 -26.26 7.43
CA ILE A 12 -31.74 -25.04 6.62
C ILE A 12 -31.02 -23.98 7.45
N VAL A 13 -31.44 -23.78 8.70
CA VAL A 13 -30.82 -22.82 9.63
C VAL A 13 -29.37 -23.21 9.93
N ASP A 14 -29.11 -24.48 10.23
CA ASP A 14 -27.77 -24.98 10.55
C ASP A 14 -26.81 -24.80 9.36
N ASN A 15 -27.26 -25.11 8.13
CA ASN A 15 -26.45 -24.93 6.93
C ASN A 15 -26.18 -23.45 6.63
N LEU A 16 -27.16 -22.58 6.84
CA LEU A 16 -27.02 -21.13 6.65
C LEU A 16 -26.00 -20.55 7.65
N LEU A 17 -26.04 -21.03 8.90
CA LEU A 17 -25.12 -20.60 9.96
C LEU A 17 -23.67 -20.99 9.65
N VAL A 18 -23.43 -22.20 9.14
CA VAL A 18 -22.08 -22.65 8.74
C VAL A 18 -21.54 -21.81 7.57
N LEU A 19 -22.38 -21.52 6.56
CA LEU A 19 -22.01 -20.64 5.45
C LEU A 19 -21.66 -19.22 5.92
N LEU A 20 -22.43 -18.68 6.87
CA LEU A 20 -22.16 -17.35 7.43
C LEU A 20 -20.86 -17.30 8.22
N ILE A 21 -20.62 -18.27 9.11
CA ILE A 21 -19.39 -18.32 9.93
C ILE A 21 -18.16 -18.57 9.05
N GLY A 22 -18.25 -19.48 8.08
CA GLY A 22 -17.14 -19.78 7.17
C GLY A 22 -16.89 -18.71 6.11
N GLY A 23 -17.91 -17.92 5.76
CA GLY A 23 -17.84 -16.93 4.69
C GLY A 23 -17.25 -15.59 5.11
N ILE A 24 -17.29 -15.23 6.40
CA ILE A 24 -16.79 -13.93 6.87
C ILE A 24 -15.30 -14.03 7.19
N PRO A 25 -14.43 -13.32 6.46
CA PRO A 25 -12.98 -13.40 6.68
C PRO A 25 -12.54 -12.49 7.84
N ILE A 26 -12.89 -12.86 9.07
CA ILE A 26 -12.63 -12.05 10.29
C ILE A 26 -11.12 -11.79 10.49
N ALA A 27 -10.26 -12.69 10.03
CA ALA A 27 -8.81 -12.57 10.16
C ALA A 27 -8.16 -11.61 9.13
N MET A 28 -8.82 -11.33 7.99
CA MET A 28 -8.19 -10.52 6.93
C MET A 28 -7.77 -9.12 7.37
N PRO A 29 -8.59 -8.34 8.11
CA PRO A 29 -8.18 -7.01 8.60
C PRO A 29 -6.92 -7.05 9.48
N MET A 30 -6.77 -8.10 10.28
CA MET A 30 -5.61 -8.28 11.17
C MET A 30 -4.36 -8.64 10.37
N VAL A 31 -4.45 -9.57 9.42
CA VAL A 31 -3.31 -9.97 8.57
C VAL A 31 -2.80 -8.79 7.73
N LEU A 32 -3.70 -7.98 7.17
CA LEU A 32 -3.33 -6.76 6.43
C LEU A 32 -2.59 -5.76 7.34
N SER A 33 -3.12 -5.53 8.55
CA SER A 33 -2.51 -4.60 9.52
C SER A 33 -1.10 -5.03 9.93
N VAL A 34 -0.89 -6.32 10.21
CA VAL A 34 0.44 -6.85 10.57
C VAL A 34 1.41 -6.76 9.39
N THR A 35 0.94 -7.09 8.17
CA THR A 35 1.74 -6.98 6.95
C THR A 35 2.18 -5.53 6.72
N MET A 36 1.28 -4.56 6.87
CA MET A 36 1.61 -3.12 6.75
C MET A 36 2.58 -2.66 7.83
N ALA A 37 2.45 -3.14 9.07
CA ALA A 37 3.37 -2.79 10.15
C ALA A 37 4.80 -3.30 9.87
N ILE A 38 4.92 -4.54 9.39
CA ILE A 38 6.21 -5.10 8.97
C ILE A 38 6.77 -4.33 7.77
N GLY A 39 5.94 -4.01 6.78
CA GLY A 39 6.32 -3.21 5.62
C GLY A 39 6.81 -1.82 6.01
N SER A 40 6.10 -1.16 6.93
CA SER A 40 6.48 0.14 7.50
C SER A 40 7.85 0.08 8.18
N HIS A 41 8.10 -0.96 8.98
CA HIS A 41 9.40 -1.15 9.62
C HIS A 41 10.52 -1.34 8.60
N LYS A 42 10.30 -2.11 7.54
CA LYS A 42 11.27 -2.29 6.45
C LYS A 42 11.55 -0.99 5.69
N LEU A 43 10.53 -0.18 5.41
CA LEU A 43 10.70 1.13 4.75
C LEU A 43 11.50 2.09 5.64
N ALA A 44 11.26 2.09 6.95
CA ALA A 44 12.02 2.91 7.89
C ALA A 44 13.51 2.53 7.90
N GLN A 45 13.85 1.23 7.80
CA GLN A 45 15.24 0.77 7.65
C GLN A 45 15.90 1.24 6.34
N GLN A 46 15.10 1.54 5.31
CA GLN A 46 15.57 2.10 4.03
C GLN A 46 15.59 3.64 4.02
N GLY A 47 15.29 4.29 5.16
CA GLY A 47 15.28 5.75 5.29
C GLY A 47 13.94 6.42 4.94
N ALA A 48 12.88 5.66 4.68
CA ALA A 48 11.55 6.18 4.38
C ALA A 48 10.59 5.96 5.56
N ILE A 49 10.23 7.02 6.27
CA ILE A 49 9.32 6.94 7.44
C ILE A 49 7.86 7.07 6.97
N THR A 50 7.07 6.01 7.14
CA THR A 50 5.65 6.01 6.80
C THR A 50 4.81 6.53 7.98
N LYS A 51 4.20 7.71 7.85
CA LYS A 51 3.34 8.29 8.89
C LYS A 51 1.95 7.64 8.97
N ARG A 52 1.46 7.09 7.86
CA ARG A 52 0.18 6.38 7.75
C ARG A 52 0.42 5.04 7.06
N MET A 53 -0.13 3.95 7.60
CA MET A 53 0.02 2.61 7.00
C MET A 53 -0.58 2.52 5.59
N THR A 54 -1.66 3.28 5.32
CA THR A 54 -2.29 3.35 4.00
C THR A 54 -1.37 3.93 2.91
N ALA A 55 -0.37 4.74 3.29
CA ALA A 55 0.57 5.33 2.34
C ALA A 55 1.39 4.26 1.59
N ILE A 56 1.55 3.07 2.18
CA ILE A 56 2.24 1.94 1.55
C ILE A 56 1.45 1.43 0.34
N GLU A 57 0.13 1.30 0.47
CA GLU A 57 -0.75 0.89 -0.63
C GLU A 57 -0.88 2.00 -1.69
N GLU A 58 -1.01 3.26 -1.25
CA GLU A 58 -1.06 4.41 -2.15
C GLU A 58 0.21 4.51 -3.00
N MET A 59 1.40 4.30 -2.43
CA MET A 59 2.65 4.25 -3.19
C MET A 59 2.73 3.04 -4.14
N ALA A 60 2.21 1.88 -3.73
CA ALA A 60 2.22 0.68 -4.59
C ALA A 60 1.36 0.84 -5.84
N GLY A 61 0.28 1.64 -5.77
CA GLY A 61 -0.61 1.96 -6.88
C GLY A 61 -0.32 3.31 -7.56
N MET A 62 0.84 3.93 -7.31
CA MET A 62 1.15 5.26 -7.83
C MET A 62 1.55 5.20 -9.31
N ASP A 63 0.80 5.89 -10.17
CA ASP A 63 1.11 6.01 -11.61
C ASP A 63 1.97 7.23 -11.96
N VAL A 64 1.82 8.33 -11.20
CA VAL A 64 2.51 9.61 -11.46
C VAL A 64 3.17 10.11 -10.18
N LEU A 65 4.47 10.37 -10.25
CA LEU A 65 5.24 11.00 -9.18
C LEU A 65 5.55 12.46 -9.54
N CYS A 66 4.87 13.39 -8.89
CA CYS A 66 5.23 14.81 -8.95
C CYS A 66 6.39 15.07 -7.99
N SER A 67 7.61 15.19 -8.52
CA SER A 67 8.81 15.48 -7.74
C SER A 67 9.14 16.97 -7.77
N ASP A 68 9.50 17.54 -6.62
CA ASP A 68 9.97 18.93 -6.55
C ASP A 68 11.41 19.07 -7.09
N LYS A 69 11.72 20.18 -7.74
CA LYS A 69 13.04 20.35 -8.36
C LYS A 69 14.13 20.64 -7.33
N THR A 70 13.91 21.59 -6.44
CA THR A 70 14.95 22.09 -5.54
C THR A 70 14.92 21.34 -4.22
N GLY A 71 15.96 20.59 -3.90
CA GLY A 71 16.03 19.81 -2.66
C GLY A 71 15.47 18.38 -2.76
N THR A 72 14.83 18.01 -3.89
CA THR A 72 14.53 16.60 -4.21
C THR A 72 15.33 16.13 -5.43
N LEU A 73 15.12 16.70 -6.62
CA LEU A 73 15.90 16.32 -7.82
C LEU A 73 17.31 16.92 -7.82
N THR A 74 17.45 18.12 -7.27
CA THR A 74 18.74 18.83 -7.18
C THR A 74 19.21 18.90 -5.73
N LEU A 75 20.53 18.93 -5.53
CA LEU A 75 21.16 19.01 -4.22
C LEU A 75 21.01 20.39 -3.53
N ASN A 76 20.16 21.28 -4.07
CA ASN A 76 20.05 22.68 -3.67
C ASN A 76 21.43 23.38 -3.55
N LYS A 77 22.36 22.98 -4.42
CA LYS A 77 23.72 23.53 -4.53
C LYS A 77 23.88 24.05 -5.94
N LEU A 78 24.09 25.37 -6.06
CA LEU A 78 24.36 26.00 -7.34
C LEU A 78 25.82 25.71 -7.70
N SER A 79 26.02 25.01 -8.82
CA SER A 79 27.34 24.78 -9.41
C SER A 79 27.40 25.45 -10.78
N VAL A 80 28.49 26.15 -11.05
CA VAL A 80 28.75 26.73 -12.38
C VAL A 80 29.43 25.67 -13.24
N ASP A 81 28.94 25.50 -14.47
CA ASP A 81 29.55 24.59 -15.44
C ASP A 81 30.93 25.13 -15.86
N LYS A 82 31.96 24.33 -15.62
CA LYS A 82 33.36 24.69 -15.89
C LYS A 82 33.63 24.90 -17.38
N ASN A 83 32.80 24.30 -18.25
CA ASN A 83 32.93 24.45 -19.70
C ASN A 83 32.53 25.84 -20.19
N LEU A 84 31.62 26.52 -19.49
CA LEU A 84 31.20 27.89 -19.82
C LEU A 84 32.16 28.94 -19.26
N ALA A 85 32.75 28.69 -18.08
CA ALA A 85 33.68 29.64 -17.43
C ALA A 85 35.10 29.66 -18.04
N THR A 86 35.45 28.71 -18.91
CA THR A 86 36.79 28.64 -19.54
C THR A 86 36.85 29.33 -20.92
N SER A 87 35.72 29.84 -21.45
CA SER A 87 35.72 30.62 -22.70
C SER A 87 36.14 32.09 -22.53
N ASP A 88 36.44 32.54 -21.30
CA ASP A 88 36.85 33.92 -21.00
C ASP A 88 38.38 34.09 -20.85
N ASN A 89 39.19 33.11 -21.29
CA ASN A 89 40.65 33.21 -21.26
C ASN A 89 41.30 32.84 -22.61
N ALA A 90 40.82 33.48 -23.68
CA ALA A 90 41.47 33.55 -24.99
C ALA A 90 41.70 35.02 -25.38
#